data_AF-I1Z939-F1
#
_entry.id   AF-I1Z939-F1
#
_cell.length_a   1.000
_cell.length_b   1.000
_cell.length_c   1.000
_cell.angle_alpha   90.00
_cell.angle_beta   90.00
_cell.angle_gamma   90.00
#
_symmetry.space_group_name_H-M   'P 1'
#
loop_
_entity.id
_entity.type
_entity.pdbx_description
1 polymer ?
#
loop_
_entity_poly.entity_id
_entity_poly.type
_entity_poly.pdbx_seq_one_letter_code
_entity_poly.pdbx_strand_id
1 'polypeptide(L)'
;MGAGGRMQVSPPSKKSETDNIKRVPCETPPFTVGELKKAIPPHCFKRSIPRSFSYLIWDIIIASCFYYVATTYFPLLPHPLSYFAWPLYWACQGCVLTGVWVIAHECGHHAFSDYQWLDDTVGLIFHSFLLVPYFSWKYSHRRHHSNTGSLERDEVFVPKKKSDIKWYGKYLNNPLGRTVMLTVQFTLGSLAFVLSLQRLGETLRRRLRLPFPPQRSHLQRP
;
A
#
# COMPACT_ATOMS: atom_id res chain seq x y z
N MET A 1 57.88 14.45 -25.97
CA MET A 1 58.09 13.04 -26.42
C MET A 1 57.56 12.13 -25.32
N GLY A 2 56.66 11.15 -25.47
CA GLY A 2 55.81 10.63 -26.55
C GLY A 2 54.52 10.08 -25.91
N ALA A 3 53.36 10.26 -26.54
CA ALA A 3 52.66 9.28 -27.40
C ALA A 3 51.84 8.23 -26.63
N GLY A 4 50.63 8.65 -26.19
CA GLY A 4 49.56 7.75 -25.72
C GLY A 4 48.70 7.27 -26.89
N GLY A 5 48.52 5.96 -27.00
CA GLY A 5 47.80 5.29 -28.07
C GLY A 5 46.32 5.64 -28.13
N ARG A 6 45.84 5.96 -29.34
CA ARG A 6 44.41 6.13 -29.67
C ARG A 6 43.77 4.76 -29.89
N MET A 7 42.77 4.45 -29.08
CA MET A 7 41.84 3.34 -29.30
C MET A 7 40.94 3.69 -30.49
N GLN A 8 40.95 2.88 -31.55
CA GLN A 8 40.02 3.04 -32.67
C GLN A 8 38.62 2.55 -32.25
N VAL A 9 37.63 3.44 -32.32
CA VAL A 9 36.22 3.09 -32.16
C VAL A 9 35.73 2.64 -33.53
N SER A 10 35.40 1.36 -33.66
CA SER A 10 34.75 0.81 -34.86
C SER A 10 33.43 1.53 -35.14
N PRO A 11 33.05 1.73 -36.42
CA PRO A 11 31.80 2.39 -36.76
C PRO A 11 30.60 1.57 -36.29
N PRO A 12 29.47 2.21 -35.96
CA PRO A 12 28.32 1.51 -35.42
C PRO A 12 27.76 0.56 -36.48
N SER A 13 27.74 -0.74 -36.16
CA SER A 13 26.99 -1.73 -36.93
C SER A 13 25.54 -1.26 -37.01
N LYS A 14 24.96 -1.23 -38.21
CA LYS A 14 23.52 -1.10 -38.44
C LYS A 14 22.78 -2.23 -37.69
N LYS A 15 22.51 -2.01 -36.40
CA LYS A 15 21.55 -2.79 -35.65
C LYS A 15 20.21 -2.13 -35.89
N SER A 16 19.32 -2.93 -36.49
CA SER A 16 17.88 -2.72 -36.62
C SER A 16 17.35 -1.75 -35.57
N GLU A 17 16.68 -0.69 -36.03
CA GLU A 17 15.67 0.04 -35.28
C GLU A 17 14.66 -0.97 -34.73
N THR A 18 14.96 -1.57 -33.58
CA THR A 18 13.91 -2.08 -32.72
C THR A 18 13.13 -0.86 -32.28
N ASP A 19 11.92 -0.71 -32.82
CA ASP A 19 10.91 0.25 -32.39
C ASP A 19 11.07 0.53 -30.90
N ASN A 20 11.63 1.71 -30.57
CA ASN A 20 11.62 2.22 -29.21
C ASN A 20 10.16 2.55 -28.93
N ILE A 21 9.39 1.54 -28.51
CA ILE A 21 8.04 1.75 -27.99
C ILE A 21 8.18 2.74 -26.85
N LYS A 22 7.84 4.00 -27.10
CA LYS A 22 7.91 5.10 -26.14
C LYS A 22 6.78 4.85 -25.14
N ARG A 23 7.03 3.97 -24.16
CA ARG A 23 5.98 3.35 -23.33
C ARG A 23 5.21 4.35 -22.46
N VAL A 24 5.77 5.54 -22.18
CA VAL A 24 5.11 6.59 -21.40
C VAL A 24 5.69 7.97 -21.77
N PRO A 25 4.89 9.04 -21.85
CA PRO A 25 5.40 10.40 -21.91
C PRO A 25 6.23 10.72 -20.66
N CYS A 26 7.49 11.14 -20.84
CA CYS A 26 8.36 11.60 -19.75
C CYS A 26 8.37 13.14 -19.61
N GLU A 27 7.68 13.83 -20.50
CA GLU A 27 7.60 15.29 -20.52
C GLU A 27 6.56 15.76 -19.49
N THR A 28 6.81 16.92 -18.89
CA THR A 28 5.84 17.55 -18.00
C THR A 28 4.58 17.89 -18.80
N PRO A 29 3.39 17.52 -18.31
CA PRO A 29 2.15 17.81 -19.03
C PRO A 29 1.96 19.32 -19.21
N PRO A 30 1.30 19.77 -20.29
CA PRO A 30 1.10 21.19 -20.60
C PRO A 30 0.03 21.87 -19.72
N PHE A 31 -0.37 21.23 -18.61
CA PHE A 31 -1.38 21.71 -17.68
C PHE A 31 -0.91 21.52 -16.24
N THR A 32 -1.43 22.36 -15.36
CA THR A 32 -1.15 22.36 -13.93
C THR A 32 -2.19 21.53 -13.16
N VAL A 33 -1.82 21.09 -11.95
CA VAL A 33 -2.77 20.45 -11.01
C VAL A 33 -3.95 21.39 -10.68
N GLY A 34 -3.72 22.70 -10.68
CA GLY A 34 -4.76 23.70 -10.44
C GLY A 34 -5.82 23.73 -11.55
N GLU A 35 -5.39 23.67 -12.81
CA GLU A 35 -6.30 23.61 -13.97
C GLU A 35 -7.12 22.32 -13.96
N LEU A 36 -6.50 21.18 -13.63
CA LEU A 36 -7.22 19.92 -13.44
C LEU A 36 -8.28 20.03 -12.34
N LYS A 37 -7.95 20.63 -11.19
CA LYS A 37 -8.92 20.83 -10.09
C LYS A 37 -10.09 21.72 -10.50
N LYS A 38 -9.84 22.76 -11.30
CA LYS A 38 -10.88 23.66 -11.83
C LYS A 38 -11.83 22.97 -12.80
N ALA A 39 -11.35 21.96 -13.53
CA ALA A 39 -12.18 21.17 -14.44
C ALA A 39 -13.15 20.23 -13.71
N ILE A 40 -12.89 19.90 -12.45
CA ILE A 40 -13.74 19.01 -11.64
C ILE A 40 -14.92 19.82 -11.05
N PRO A 41 -16.17 19.33 -11.16
CA PRO A 41 -17.33 20.03 -10.60
C PRO A 41 -17.20 20.33 -9.10
N PRO A 42 -17.60 21.52 -8.61
CA PRO A 42 -17.44 21.91 -7.20
C PRO A 42 -18.11 20.97 -6.19
N HIS A 43 -19.21 20.33 -6.59
CA HIS A 43 -19.94 19.40 -5.72
C HIS A 43 -19.14 18.12 -5.41
N CYS A 44 -18.17 17.74 -6.25
CA CYS A 44 -17.29 16.59 -6.02
C CYS A 44 -16.32 16.83 -4.84
N PHE A 45 -16.11 18.08 -4.43
CA PHE A 45 -15.27 18.43 -3.28
C PHE A 45 -16.06 18.54 -1.97
N LYS A 46 -17.39 18.40 -2.00
CA LYS A 46 -18.23 18.46 -0.80
C LYS A 46 -18.34 17.07 -0.17
N ARG A 47 -17.70 16.89 0.98
CA ARG A 47 -17.77 15.65 1.75
C ARG A 47 -19.02 15.65 2.60
N SER A 48 -19.71 14.51 2.68
CA SER A 48 -20.93 14.37 3.47
C SER A 48 -20.70 13.37 4.59
N ILE A 49 -20.51 13.87 5.81
CA ILE A 49 -20.34 13.07 7.02
C ILE A 49 -21.42 11.98 7.16
N PRO A 50 -22.74 12.28 7.06
CA PRO A 50 -23.75 11.24 7.21
C PRO A 50 -23.65 10.16 6.13
N ARG A 51 -23.27 10.53 4.90
CA ARG A 51 -23.03 9.56 3.83
C ARG A 51 -21.81 8.70 4.13
N SER A 52 -20.69 9.29 4.51
CA SER A 52 -19.45 8.57 4.86
C SER A 52 -19.69 7.57 6.00
N PHE A 53 -20.37 7.99 7.07
CA PHE A 53 -20.74 7.10 8.17
C PHE A 53 -21.76 6.04 7.77
N SER A 54 -22.69 6.33 6.86
CA SER A 54 -23.67 5.33 6.41
C SER A 54 -22.99 4.11 5.77
N TYR A 55 -21.95 4.32 4.95
CA TYR A 55 -21.18 3.22 4.36
C TYR A 55 -20.40 2.44 5.43
N LEU A 56 -19.76 3.14 6.36
CA LEU A 56 -19.03 2.51 7.46
C LEU A 56 -19.93 1.66 8.36
N ILE A 57 -21.10 2.19 8.72
CA ILE A 57 -22.10 1.49 9.54
C ILE A 57 -22.62 0.26 8.78
N TRP A 58 -22.90 0.38 7.48
CA TRP A 58 -23.33 -0.75 6.65
C TRP A 58 -22.30 -1.87 6.62
N ASP A 59 -21.03 -1.55 6.43
CA ASP A 59 -19.95 -2.54 6.44
C ASP A 59 -19.84 -3.24 7.82
N ILE A 60 -19.97 -2.49 8.92
CA ILE A 60 -19.97 -3.05 10.28
C ILE A 60 -21.16 -3.98 10.52
N ILE A 61 -22.36 -3.59 10.06
CA ILE A 61 -23.57 -4.43 10.18
C ILE A 61 -23.36 -5.74 9.41
N ILE A 62 -22.93 -5.68 8.15
CA ILE A 62 -22.72 -6.87 7.32
C ILE A 62 -21.65 -7.77 7.96
N ALA A 63 -20.52 -7.19 8.39
CA ALA A 63 -19.45 -7.93 9.06
C ALA A 63 -19.93 -8.60 10.35
N SER A 64 -20.80 -7.94 11.12
CA SER A 64 -21.39 -8.47 12.35
C SER A 64 -22.38 -9.60 12.05
N CYS A 65 -23.22 -9.44 11.02
CA CYS A 65 -24.14 -10.47 10.57
C CYS A 65 -23.40 -11.73 10.09
N PHE A 66 -22.36 -11.58 9.30
CA PHE A 66 -21.52 -12.71 8.86
C PHE A 66 -20.85 -13.40 10.04
N TYR A 67 -20.30 -12.64 11.00
CA TYR A 67 -19.72 -13.21 12.21
C TYR A 67 -20.76 -13.99 13.05
N TYR A 68 -21.95 -13.42 13.26
CA TYR A 68 -23.04 -14.08 13.96
C TYR A 68 -23.44 -15.39 13.26
N VAL A 69 -23.66 -15.34 11.94
CA VAL A 69 -24.05 -16.53 11.17
C VAL A 69 -22.98 -17.63 11.27
N ALA A 70 -21.71 -17.26 11.10
CA ALA A 70 -20.60 -18.21 11.17
C ALA A 70 -20.50 -18.87 12.54
N THR A 71 -20.54 -18.08 13.62
CA THR A 71 -20.34 -18.60 14.99
C THR A 71 -21.54 -19.36 15.54
N THR A 72 -22.77 -19.01 15.13
CA THR A 72 -23.99 -19.68 15.60
C THR A 72 -24.34 -20.91 14.78
N TYR A 73 -24.23 -20.87 13.45
CA TYR A 73 -24.75 -21.94 12.59
C TYR A 73 -23.69 -22.90 12.04
N PHE A 74 -22.43 -22.48 11.85
CA PHE A 74 -21.43 -23.39 11.27
C PHE A 74 -21.09 -24.60 12.15
N PRO A 75 -21.08 -24.49 13.50
CA PRO A 75 -20.94 -25.66 14.36
C PRO A 75 -22.10 -26.66 14.27
N LEU A 76 -23.28 -26.21 13.82
CA LEU A 76 -24.46 -27.05 13.65
C LEU A 76 -24.51 -27.77 12.29
N LEU A 77 -23.63 -27.39 11.34
CA LEU A 77 -23.59 -28.03 10.03
C LEU A 77 -23.01 -29.44 10.12
N PRO A 78 -23.60 -30.43 9.44
CA PRO A 78 -23.05 -31.77 9.40
C PRO A 78 -21.71 -31.79 8.68
N HIS A 79 -20.79 -32.64 9.15
CA HIS A 79 -19.56 -32.89 8.42
C HIS A 79 -19.87 -33.56 7.06
N PRO A 80 -19.20 -33.15 5.97
CA PRO A 80 -18.04 -32.25 5.89
C PRO A 80 -18.36 -30.77 5.59
N LEU A 81 -19.64 -30.37 5.51
CA LEU A 81 -20.03 -29.03 5.04
C LEU A 81 -19.44 -27.89 5.89
N SER A 82 -19.31 -28.10 7.21
CA SER A 82 -18.69 -27.12 8.11
C SER A 82 -17.26 -26.75 7.66
N TYR A 83 -16.47 -27.70 7.14
CA TYR A 83 -15.10 -27.43 6.68
C TYR A 83 -15.04 -26.52 5.46
N PHE A 84 -16.05 -26.56 4.59
CA PHE A 84 -16.12 -25.67 3.42
C PHE A 84 -16.75 -24.30 3.77
N ALA A 85 -17.61 -24.25 4.78
CA ALA A 85 -18.24 -23.02 5.24
C ALA A 85 -17.21 -22.00 5.78
N TRP A 86 -16.18 -22.46 6.50
CA TRP A 86 -15.16 -21.58 7.08
C TRP A 86 -14.32 -20.80 6.05
N PRO A 87 -13.71 -21.43 5.03
CA PRO A 87 -13.00 -20.71 3.98
C PRO A 87 -13.88 -19.75 3.20
N LEU A 88 -15.13 -20.14 2.92
CA LEU A 88 -16.09 -19.25 2.26
C LEU A 88 -16.39 -18.02 3.12
N TYR A 89 -16.62 -18.22 4.42
CA TYR A 89 -16.78 -17.12 5.37
C TYR A 89 -15.54 -16.22 5.42
N TRP A 90 -14.33 -16.77 5.50
CA TRP A 90 -13.11 -15.94 5.52
C TRP A 90 -12.98 -15.08 4.26
N ALA A 91 -13.30 -15.64 3.08
CA ALA A 91 -13.29 -14.90 1.83
C ALA A 91 -14.34 -13.76 1.87
N CYS A 92 -15.59 -14.07 2.19
CA CYS A 92 -16.67 -13.08 2.25
C CYS A 92 -16.43 -12.01 3.32
N GLN A 93 -16.05 -12.40 4.54
CA GLN A 93 -15.73 -11.51 5.65
C GLN A 93 -14.54 -10.63 5.30
N GLY A 94 -13.49 -11.19 4.69
CA GLY A 94 -12.33 -10.44 4.23
C GLY A 94 -12.70 -9.37 3.20
N CYS A 95 -13.59 -9.67 2.26
CA CYS A 95 -14.10 -8.68 1.30
C CYS A 95 -14.80 -7.51 2.00
N VAL A 96 -15.67 -7.78 2.99
CA VAL A 96 -16.37 -6.72 3.74
C VAL A 96 -15.40 -5.90 4.59
N LEU A 97 -14.49 -6.56 5.33
CA LEU A 97 -13.48 -5.86 6.13
C LEU A 97 -12.48 -5.06 5.29
N THR A 98 -12.29 -5.43 4.01
CA THR A 98 -11.55 -4.61 3.05
C THR A 98 -12.27 -3.29 2.78
N GLY A 99 -13.61 -3.27 2.76
CA GLY A 99 -14.40 -2.03 2.70
C GLY A 99 -14.12 -1.09 3.88
N VAL A 100 -14.14 -1.64 5.10
CA VAL A 100 -13.76 -0.90 6.32
C VAL A 100 -12.32 -0.39 6.24
N TRP A 101 -11.38 -1.21 5.73
CA TRP A 101 -9.99 -0.80 5.51
C TRP A 101 -9.88 0.38 4.54
N VAL A 102 -10.63 0.35 3.43
CA VAL A 102 -10.67 1.41 2.41
C VAL A 102 -11.22 2.70 3.04
N ILE A 103 -12.31 2.65 3.80
CA ILE A 103 -12.87 3.83 4.46
C ILE A 103 -11.84 4.47 5.41
N ALA A 104 -11.16 3.67 6.24
CA ALA A 104 -10.12 4.17 7.15
C ALA A 104 -8.87 4.65 6.39
N HIS A 105 -8.55 4.07 5.23
CA HIS A 105 -7.54 4.57 4.30
C HIS A 105 -7.92 5.97 3.76
N GLU A 106 -9.17 6.18 3.35
CA GLU A 106 -9.69 7.47 2.90
C GLU A 106 -9.67 8.56 3.99
N CYS A 107 -9.79 8.18 5.26
CA CYS A 107 -9.53 9.10 6.37
C CYS A 107 -8.08 9.63 6.35
N GLY A 108 -7.10 8.79 5.99
CA GLY A 108 -5.70 9.20 5.83
C GLY A 108 -5.46 10.23 4.72
N HIS A 109 -6.34 10.23 3.71
CA HIS A 109 -6.37 11.18 2.58
C HIS A 109 -7.18 12.44 2.85
N HIS A 110 -7.86 12.53 4.00
CA HIS A 110 -8.83 13.57 4.28
C HIS A 110 -9.97 13.60 3.26
N ALA A 111 -10.46 12.43 2.86
CA ALA A 111 -11.61 12.27 1.95
C ALA A 111 -12.90 11.91 2.70
N PHE A 112 -12.80 11.42 3.95
CA PHE A 112 -13.95 10.99 4.74
C PHE A 112 -14.80 12.16 5.26
N SER A 113 -14.17 13.23 5.75
CA SER A 113 -14.84 14.46 6.20
C SER A 113 -13.98 15.70 5.94
N ASP A 114 -14.53 16.89 6.19
CA ASP A 114 -13.77 18.15 6.13
C ASP A 114 -13.00 18.43 7.44
N TYR A 115 -13.12 17.55 8.44
CA TYR A 115 -12.50 17.71 9.76
C TYR A 115 -11.38 16.69 9.96
N GLN A 116 -10.14 17.17 9.93
CA GLN A 116 -8.96 16.33 10.08
C GLN A 116 -8.96 15.50 11.38
N TRP A 117 -9.42 16.07 12.50
CA TRP A 117 -9.48 15.35 13.79
C TRP A 117 -10.46 14.17 13.75
N LEU A 118 -11.57 14.33 13.02
CA LEU A 118 -12.60 13.28 12.88
C LEU A 118 -12.05 12.13 12.06
N ASP A 119 -11.43 12.45 10.93
CA ASP A 119 -10.78 11.47 10.07
C ASP A 119 -9.67 10.72 10.81
N ASP A 120 -8.81 11.44 11.54
CA ASP A 120 -7.72 10.81 12.30
C ASP A 120 -8.25 9.93 13.44
N THR A 121 -9.40 10.27 14.04
CA THR A 121 -10.04 9.44 15.06
C THR A 121 -10.65 8.17 14.46
N VAL A 122 -11.46 8.30 13.40
CA VAL A 122 -12.11 7.16 12.73
C VAL A 122 -11.05 6.23 12.14
N GLY A 123 -10.09 6.79 11.40
CA GLY A 123 -8.99 6.05 10.82
C GLY A 123 -8.19 5.29 11.88
N LEU A 124 -7.82 5.93 12.99
CA LEU A 124 -7.12 5.27 14.10
C LEU A 124 -7.90 4.09 14.66
N ILE A 125 -9.19 4.26 14.96
CA ILE A 125 -10.03 3.22 15.55
C ILE A 125 -10.12 2.00 14.61
N PHE A 126 -10.52 2.21 13.36
CA PHE A 126 -10.81 1.11 12.44
C PHE A 126 -9.57 0.45 11.86
N HIS A 127 -8.50 1.20 11.58
CA HIS A 127 -7.22 0.55 11.24
C HIS A 127 -6.65 -0.23 12.43
N SER A 128 -6.82 0.23 13.68
CA SER A 128 -6.38 -0.56 14.85
C SER A 128 -7.13 -1.88 14.98
N PHE A 129 -8.45 -1.90 14.75
CA PHE A 129 -9.22 -3.15 14.70
C PHE A 129 -8.74 -4.11 13.61
N LEU A 130 -8.21 -3.58 12.51
CA LEU A 130 -7.65 -4.34 11.40
C LEU A 130 -6.14 -4.60 11.54
N LEU A 131 -5.55 -4.29 12.71
CA LEU A 131 -4.13 -4.45 13.00
C LEU A 131 -3.20 -3.64 12.07
N VAL A 132 -3.69 -2.51 11.57
CA VAL A 132 -2.94 -1.55 10.75
C VAL A 132 -2.53 -0.35 11.61
N PRO A 133 -1.24 0.00 11.70
CA PRO A 133 -0.79 1.16 12.48
C PRO A 133 -1.10 2.47 11.74
N TYR A 134 -2.29 3.03 12.00
CA TYR A 134 -2.88 4.15 11.24
C TYR A 134 -1.91 5.29 10.93
N PHE A 135 -1.25 5.90 11.93
CA PHE A 135 -0.38 7.05 11.68
C PHE A 135 0.86 6.69 10.85
N SER A 136 1.54 5.59 11.17
CA SER A 136 2.70 5.13 10.41
C SER A 136 2.31 4.80 8.96
N TRP A 137 1.16 4.15 8.79
CA TRP A 137 0.60 3.84 7.48
C TRP A 137 0.24 5.13 6.72
N LYS A 138 -0.49 6.07 7.33
CA LYS A 138 -0.87 7.37 6.74
C LYS A 138 0.35 8.14 6.22
N TYR A 139 1.44 8.21 6.98
CA TYR A 139 2.66 8.91 6.57
C TYR A 139 3.37 8.24 5.40
N SER A 140 3.64 6.93 5.49
CA SER A 140 4.31 6.17 4.42
C SER A 140 3.46 6.13 3.15
N HIS A 141 2.16 5.93 3.30
CA HIS A 141 1.21 5.89 2.19
C HIS A 141 1.09 7.24 1.46
N ARG A 142 1.11 8.38 2.19
CA ARG A 142 1.18 9.70 1.56
C ARG A 142 2.46 9.86 0.71
N ARG A 143 3.60 9.36 1.19
CA ARG A 143 4.86 9.38 0.42
C ARG A 143 4.77 8.50 -0.82
N HIS A 144 4.17 7.31 -0.69
CA HIS A 144 3.89 6.44 -1.83
C HIS A 144 3.07 7.18 -2.89
N HIS A 145 1.95 7.81 -2.54
CA HIS A 145 1.12 8.56 -3.49
C HIS A 145 1.84 9.76 -4.13
N SER A 146 2.71 10.45 -3.39
CA SER A 146 3.50 11.55 -3.96
C SER A 146 4.62 11.10 -4.91
N ASN A 147 5.00 9.82 -4.84
CA ASN A 147 6.14 9.27 -5.58
C ASN A 147 5.77 8.01 -6.38
N THR A 148 4.48 7.77 -6.66
CA THR A 148 4.02 6.53 -7.29
C THR A 148 4.76 6.27 -8.59
N GLY A 149 5.42 5.11 -8.68
CA GLY A 149 6.16 4.70 -9.88
C GLY A 149 7.57 5.30 -10.00
N SER A 150 8.04 6.07 -9.01
CA SER A 150 9.45 6.46 -8.92
C SER A 150 10.30 5.28 -8.44
N LEU A 151 11.36 4.95 -9.18
CA LEU A 151 12.30 3.90 -8.78
C LEU A 151 13.14 4.28 -7.56
N GLU A 152 13.29 5.57 -7.30
CA GLU A 152 14.14 6.13 -6.25
C GLU A 152 13.37 6.52 -4.99
N ARG A 153 12.11 6.95 -5.14
CA ARG A 153 11.34 7.61 -4.08
C ARG A 153 10.06 6.88 -3.68
N ASP A 154 9.60 5.90 -4.46
CA ASP A 154 8.49 5.05 -4.03
C ASP A 154 8.98 4.14 -2.89
N GLU A 155 8.17 3.95 -1.85
CA GLU A 155 8.49 3.10 -0.71
C GLU A 155 7.91 1.68 -0.86
N VAL A 156 6.89 1.49 -1.71
CA VAL A 156 6.04 0.28 -1.71
C VAL A 156 6.23 -0.55 -2.97
N PHE A 157 6.21 0.08 -4.15
CA PHE A 157 6.19 -0.65 -5.43
C PHE A 157 7.43 -0.37 -6.28
N VAL A 158 8.62 -0.59 -5.71
CA VAL A 158 9.89 -0.47 -6.44
C VAL A 158 10.31 -1.81 -7.03
N PRO A 159 10.35 -1.97 -8.37
CA PRO A 159 10.89 -3.16 -9.01
C PRO A 159 12.36 -3.37 -8.64
N LYS A 160 12.74 -4.62 -8.35
CA LYS A 160 14.15 -4.95 -8.12
C LYS A 160 14.96 -4.76 -9.40
N LYS A 161 16.16 -4.18 -9.28
CA LYS A 161 17.11 -4.11 -10.39
C LYS A 161 17.57 -5.52 -10.75
N LYS A 162 17.95 -5.73 -12.02
CA LYS A 162 18.38 -7.05 -12.52
C LYS A 162 19.54 -7.63 -11.70
N SER A 163 20.45 -6.79 -11.20
CA SER A 163 21.55 -7.16 -10.31
C SER A 163 21.10 -7.77 -8.98
N ASP A 164 19.92 -7.40 -8.49
CA ASP A 164 19.42 -7.75 -7.16
C ASP A 164 18.48 -8.96 -7.20
N ILE A 165 18.16 -9.45 -8.40
CA ILE A 165 17.35 -10.65 -8.60
C ILE A 165 18.25 -11.87 -8.39
N LYS A 166 18.00 -12.59 -7.29
CA LYS A 166 18.70 -13.84 -6.97
C LYS A 166 18.43 -14.92 -8.02
N TRP A 167 19.32 -15.91 -8.09
CA TRP A 167 19.27 -17.01 -9.06
C TRP A 167 17.92 -17.74 -9.10
N TYR A 168 17.27 -17.93 -7.95
CA TYR A 168 15.97 -18.61 -7.86
C TYR A 168 14.80 -17.79 -8.41
N GLY A 169 14.97 -16.48 -8.58
CA GLY A 169 13.95 -15.60 -9.16
C GLY A 169 13.53 -16.02 -10.56
N LYS A 170 14.44 -16.66 -11.32
CA LYS A 170 14.12 -17.23 -12.64
C LYS A 170 13.04 -18.32 -12.56
N TYR A 171 13.01 -19.09 -11.47
CA TYR A 171 12.07 -20.20 -11.29
C TYR A 171 10.81 -19.79 -10.52
N LEU A 172 10.90 -18.78 -9.65
CA LEU A 172 9.75 -18.32 -8.84
C LEU A 172 8.95 -17.18 -9.48
N ASN A 173 9.48 -16.49 -10.48
CA ASN A 173 8.78 -15.38 -11.14
C ASN A 173 7.80 -15.85 -12.23
N ASN A 174 6.95 -16.82 -11.90
CA ASN A 174 5.81 -17.28 -12.69
C ASN A 174 4.57 -17.36 -11.77
N PRO A 175 3.35 -17.53 -12.30
CA PRO A 175 2.13 -17.52 -11.48
C PRO A 175 2.16 -18.53 -10.33
N LEU A 176 2.61 -19.76 -10.59
CA LEU A 176 2.70 -20.80 -9.55
C LEU A 176 3.72 -20.46 -8.46
N GLY A 177 4.91 -20.01 -8.85
CA GLY A 177 5.96 -19.58 -7.93
C GLY A 177 5.54 -18.40 -7.07
N ARG A 178 4.80 -17.44 -7.64
CA ARG A 178 4.21 -16.33 -6.88
C ARG A 178 3.13 -16.81 -5.92
N THR A 179 2.24 -17.70 -6.34
CA THR A 179 1.24 -18.29 -5.43
C THR A 179 1.91 -18.99 -4.25
N VAL A 180 2.93 -19.83 -4.50
CA VAL A 180 3.69 -20.50 -3.43
C VAL A 180 4.37 -19.47 -2.51
N MET A 181 5.03 -18.46 -3.06
CA MET A 181 5.67 -17.41 -2.26
C MET A 181 4.66 -16.64 -1.41
N LEU A 182 3.51 -16.28 -1.97
CA LEU A 182 2.45 -15.59 -1.24
C LEU A 182 1.87 -16.47 -0.15
N THR A 183 1.57 -17.74 -0.43
CA THR A 183 1.10 -18.69 0.59
C THR A 183 2.10 -18.78 1.73
N VAL A 184 3.39 -18.98 1.45
CA VAL A 184 4.46 -19.02 2.46
C VAL A 184 4.53 -17.71 3.24
N GLN A 185 4.42 -16.56 2.57
CA GLN A 185 4.49 -15.26 3.23
C GLN A 185 3.25 -14.97 4.11
N PHE A 186 2.06 -15.39 3.71
CA PHE A 186 0.85 -15.22 4.51
C PHE A 186 0.75 -16.24 5.66
N THR A 187 1.30 -17.45 5.50
CA THR A 187 1.28 -18.48 6.56
C THR A 187 2.44 -18.37 7.55
N LEU A 188 3.68 -18.14 7.08
CA LEU A 188 4.88 -18.05 7.92
C LEU A 188 5.31 -16.61 8.20
N GLY A 189 5.04 -15.68 7.27
CA GLY A 189 5.41 -14.28 7.42
C GLY A 189 4.53 -13.52 8.43
N SER A 190 3.28 -13.93 8.65
CA SER A 190 2.43 -13.43 9.75
C SER A 190 3.01 -13.81 11.12
N LEU A 191 3.52 -15.05 11.26
CA LEU A 191 4.24 -15.50 12.46
C LEU A 191 5.57 -14.73 12.64
N ALA A 192 6.32 -14.50 11.57
CA ALA A 192 7.54 -13.70 11.60
C ALA A 192 7.27 -12.22 11.89
N PHE A 193 6.14 -11.66 11.43
CA PHE A 193 5.70 -10.30 11.74
C PHE A 193 5.41 -10.14 13.23
N VAL A 194 4.67 -11.08 13.84
CA VAL A 194 4.43 -11.11 15.29
C VAL A 194 5.74 -11.20 16.09
N LEU A 195 6.66 -12.09 15.69
CA LEU A 195 7.98 -12.20 16.31
C LEU A 195 8.87 -10.97 16.09
N SER A 196 8.71 -10.29 14.95
CA SER A 196 9.44 -9.07 14.63
C SER A 196 8.92 -7.86 15.39
N LEU A 197 7.62 -7.78 15.72
CA LEU A 197 7.07 -6.75 16.60
C LEU A 197 7.61 -6.89 18.04
N GLN A 198 7.81 -8.12 18.52
CA GLN A 198 8.49 -8.37 19.80
C GLN A 198 9.94 -7.87 19.77
N ARG A 199 10.69 -8.11 18.69
CA ARG A 199 12.06 -7.59 18.50
C ARG A 199 12.14 -6.08 18.24
N LEU A 200 11.14 -5.50 17.58
CA LEU A 200 11.09 -4.07 17.28
C LEU A 200 10.83 -3.26 18.56
N GLY A 201 10.03 -3.78 19.49
CA GLY A 201 9.87 -3.21 20.84
C GLY A 201 11.18 -3.13 21.61
N GLU A 202 12.03 -4.16 21.54
CA GLU A 202 13.37 -4.14 22.15
C GLU A 202 14.34 -3.19 21.43
N THR A 203 14.22 -3.07 20.11
CA THR A 203 15.09 -2.20 19.29
C THR A 203 14.74 -0.71 19.44
N LEU A 204 13.44 -0.38 19.55
CA LEU A 204 12.96 0.98 19.82
C LEU A 204 13.35 1.44 21.23
N ARG A 205 13.30 0.55 22.24
CA ARG A 205 13.80 0.82 23.60
C ARG A 205 15.30 1.15 23.63
N ARG A 206 16.09 0.60 22.70
CA ARG A 206 17.53 0.91 22.55
C ARG A 206 17.79 2.21 21.76
N ARG A 207 16.96 2.53 20.76
CA ARG A 207 17.13 3.73 19.92
C ARG A 207 16.61 5.03 20.52
N LEU A 208 15.64 4.98 21.44
CA LEU A 208 15.14 6.15 22.19
C LEU A 208 16.15 6.74 23.21
N ARG A 209 17.36 6.16 23.33
CA ARG A 209 18.48 6.74 24.10
C ARG A 209 19.41 7.63 23.27
N LEU A 210 19.12 7.87 21.99
CA LEU A 210 19.88 8.82 21.18
C LEU A 210 19.05 10.10 20.99
N PRO A 211 19.61 11.30 21.27
CA PRO A 211 18.89 12.55 21.07
C PRO A 211 18.55 12.75 19.58
N PHE A 212 17.31 13.16 19.31
CA PHE A 212 16.87 13.53 17.97
C PHE A 212 17.66 14.74 17.46
N PRO A 213 18.14 14.76 16.20
CA PRO A 213 18.70 15.95 15.62
C PRO A 213 17.61 17.03 15.45
N PRO A 214 17.93 18.32 15.67
CA PRO A 214 16.94 19.39 15.62
C PRO A 214 16.34 19.53 14.22
N GLN A 215 15.01 19.63 14.16
CA GLN A 215 14.27 19.92 12.93
C GLN A 215 14.61 21.35 12.48
N ARG A 216 15.19 21.53 11.28
CA ARG A 216 15.29 22.85 10.65
C ARG A 216 13.91 23.28 10.15
N SER A 217 13.30 24.23 10.83
CA SER A 217 12.13 24.97 10.39
C SER A 217 12.53 26.02 9.34
N HIS A 218 12.45 25.68 8.06
CA HIS A 218 12.43 26.70 7.01
C HIS A 218 11.28 26.39 6.05
N LEU A 219 10.14 27.00 6.33
CA LEU A 219 9.06 27.29 5.37
C LEU A 219 8.26 28.47 5.95
N GLN A 220 8.86 29.66 5.87
CA GLN A 220 8.10 30.90 5.81
C GLN A 220 7.42 30.94 4.44
N ARG A 221 6.10 31.06 4.43
CA ARG A 221 5.31 31.40 3.24
C ARG A 221 5.38 32.91 3.00
N PRO A 222 5.32 33.40 1.76
CA PRO A 222 4.49 34.56 1.45
C PRO A 222 3.01 34.16 1.39
#